data_AF-A0A6G1KGQ6-F1
#
_entry.id   AF-A0A6G1KGQ6-F1
#
_cell.length_a   1.000
_cell.length_b   1.000
_cell.length_c   1.000
_cell.angle_alpha   90.00
_cell.angle_beta   90.00
_cell.angle_gamma   90.00
#
_symmetry.space_group_name_H-M   'P 1'
#
loop_
_entity.id
_entity.type
_entity.pdbx_description
1 polymer ?
#
loop_
_entity_poly.entity_id
_entity_poly.type
_entity_poly.pdbx_seq_one_letter_code
_entity_poly.pdbx_strand_id
1 'polypeptide(L)'
;MRILRNIREDEDRTFGILSSHPAAIMATLRAFGRGIENFDFSFAKLHGRGLMASSPVMYVKTATLKGTAFSNERKTEDEQSVREDCICCAFTDFWVDHKEPLEALRSVEEEGVHWPLGKLPEGCEFLVLFEGFAT
;
A
#
# COMPACT_ATOMS: atom_id res chain seq x y z
N MET A 1 -19.25 -3.03 6.40
CA MET A 1 -19.12 -1.81 5.57
C MET A 1 -19.86 -1.99 4.25
N ARG A 2 -20.91 -1.20 3.99
CA ARG A 2 -21.79 -1.32 2.80
C ARG A 2 -21.41 -0.37 1.65
N ILE A 3 -20.66 0.68 1.95
CA ILE A 3 -20.29 1.75 1.01
C ILE A 3 -19.34 1.25 -0.08
N LEU A 4 -18.24 0.58 0.29
CA LEU A 4 -17.25 0.08 -0.69
C LEU A 4 -17.82 -0.96 -1.66
N ARG A 5 -18.81 -1.76 -1.21
CA ARG A 5 -19.48 -2.75 -2.08
C ARG A 5 -20.45 -2.12 -3.08
N ASN A 6 -20.99 -0.94 -2.76
CA ASN A 6 -21.98 -0.26 -3.60
C ASN A 6 -21.36 0.54 -4.76
N ILE A 7 -20.03 0.72 -4.80
CA ILE A 7 -19.31 1.41 -5.88
C ILE A 7 -18.84 0.39 -6.95
N ARG A 8 -19.44 -0.82 -6.98
CA ARG A 8 -19.11 -1.90 -7.94
C ARG A 8 -19.72 -1.63 -9.33
N GLU A 9 -18.92 -1.32 -10.35
CA GLU A 9 -19.31 -1.32 -11.80
C GLU A 9 -18.58 -2.43 -12.60
N ASP A 10 -19.26 -3.15 -13.50
CA ASP A 10 -19.00 -4.57 -13.89
C ASP A 10 -17.79 -4.90 -14.81
N GLU A 11 -16.78 -4.05 -14.95
CA GLU A 11 -15.58 -4.35 -15.74
C GLU A 11 -14.29 -4.25 -14.90
N ASP A 12 -13.36 -5.20 -15.12
CA ASP A 12 -12.01 -5.35 -14.53
C ASP A 12 -11.69 -4.45 -13.32
N ARG A 13 -12.22 -4.83 -12.15
CA ARG A 13 -12.12 -3.99 -10.96
C ARG A 13 -10.78 -4.17 -10.28
N THR A 14 -9.86 -3.23 -10.49
CA THR A 14 -8.68 -3.10 -9.63
C THR A 14 -8.99 -2.19 -8.45
N PHE A 15 -8.59 -2.61 -7.25
CA PHE A 15 -8.77 -1.85 -6.03
C PHE A 15 -7.43 -1.64 -5.34
N GLY A 16 -7.40 -0.62 -4.49
CA GLY A 16 -6.25 -0.39 -3.65
C GLY A 16 -6.44 0.72 -2.65
N ILE A 17 -5.47 0.81 -1.76
CA ILE A 17 -5.36 1.87 -0.78
C ILE A 17 -3.90 2.28 -0.67
N LEU A 18 -3.70 3.58 -0.49
CA LEU A 18 -2.46 4.19 -0.09
C LEU A 18 -2.73 4.86 1.27
N SER A 19 -2.03 4.40 2.32
CA SER A 19 -2.24 4.90 3.68
C SER A 19 -1.03 4.64 4.55
N SER A 20 -0.67 5.59 5.41
CA SER A 20 0.31 5.38 6.48
C SER A 20 -0.22 4.46 7.59
N HIS A 21 -1.54 4.31 7.73
CA HIS A 21 -2.15 3.73 8.93
C HIS A 21 -2.48 2.24 8.79
N PRO A 22 -1.89 1.33 9.61
CA PRO A 22 -2.10 -0.11 9.50
C PRO A 22 -3.57 -0.55 9.60
N ALA A 23 -4.36 0.11 10.46
CA ALA A 23 -5.78 -0.21 10.60
C ALA A 23 -6.56 0.04 9.29
N ALA A 24 -6.23 1.07 8.53
CA ALA A 24 -6.86 1.37 7.24
C ALA A 24 -6.52 0.31 6.19
N ILE A 25 -5.25 -0.12 6.16
CA ILE A 25 -4.78 -1.20 5.28
C ILE A 25 -5.52 -2.50 5.58
N MET A 26 -5.52 -2.93 6.85
CA MET A 26 -6.19 -4.17 7.26
C MET A 26 -7.70 -4.11 7.05
N ALA A 27 -8.35 -2.98 7.37
CA ALA A 27 -9.78 -2.80 7.15
C ALA A 27 -10.12 -2.90 5.65
N THR A 28 -9.29 -2.34 4.77
CA THR A 28 -9.45 -2.45 3.33
C THR A 28 -9.35 -3.91 2.90
N LEU A 29 -8.26 -4.60 3.25
CA LEU A 29 -8.10 -6.02 2.91
C LEU A 29 -9.27 -6.88 3.40
N ARG A 30 -9.68 -6.71 4.67
CA ARG A 30 -10.80 -7.44 5.26
C ARG A 30 -12.13 -7.13 4.56
N ALA A 31 -12.37 -5.89 4.14
CA ALA A 31 -13.58 -5.53 3.39
C ALA A 31 -13.71 -6.29 2.05
N PHE A 32 -12.58 -6.67 1.46
CA PHE A 32 -12.48 -7.47 0.24
C PHE A 32 -12.21 -8.96 0.50
N GLY A 33 -12.39 -9.44 1.74
CA GLY A 33 -12.25 -10.86 2.08
C GLY A 33 -10.80 -11.35 2.10
N ARG A 34 -9.83 -10.43 2.17
CA ARG A 34 -8.39 -10.72 2.20
C ARG A 34 -7.84 -10.51 3.61
N GLY A 35 -6.74 -11.20 3.90
CA GLY A 35 -5.93 -10.99 5.11
C GLY A 35 -4.61 -10.32 4.77
N ILE A 36 -4.00 -9.64 5.75
CA ILE A 36 -2.68 -9.04 5.58
C ILE A 36 -1.60 -10.13 5.56
N GLU A 37 -1.84 -11.24 6.25
CA GLU A 37 -0.94 -12.40 6.39
C GLU A 37 -0.55 -13.09 5.06
N ASN A 38 -1.39 -12.99 4.02
CA ASN A 38 -1.19 -13.66 2.72
C ASN A 38 -1.12 -12.65 1.57
N PHE A 39 -0.58 -11.46 1.82
CA PHE A 39 -0.59 -10.39 0.83
C PHE A 39 0.43 -10.64 -0.30
N ASP A 40 -0.07 -10.80 -1.53
CA ASP A 40 0.76 -11.00 -2.73
C ASP A 40 1.16 -9.66 -3.35
N PHE A 41 2.46 -9.40 -3.36
CA PHE A 41 3.04 -8.19 -3.95
C PHE A 41 3.16 -8.24 -5.48
N SER A 42 2.95 -9.40 -6.11
CA SER A 42 3.10 -9.58 -7.56
C SER A 42 2.18 -8.67 -8.34
N PHE A 43 0.94 -8.48 -7.86
CA PHE A 43 -0.02 -7.57 -8.48
C PHE A 43 0.45 -6.12 -8.41
N ALA A 44 0.88 -5.66 -7.23
CA ALA A 44 1.41 -4.30 -7.07
C ALA A 44 2.67 -4.08 -7.91
N LYS A 45 3.57 -5.08 -7.95
CA LYS A 45 4.79 -5.04 -8.76
C LYS A 45 4.50 -4.93 -10.26
N LEU A 46 3.49 -5.66 -10.75
CA LEU A 46 3.15 -5.70 -12.17
C LEU A 46 2.35 -4.46 -12.63
N HIS A 47 1.38 -4.03 -11.81
CA HIS A 47 0.39 -3.03 -12.23
C HIS A 47 0.53 -1.68 -11.51
N GLY A 48 1.28 -1.60 -10.41
CA GLY A 48 1.27 -0.46 -9.50
C GLY A 48 1.54 0.88 -10.18
N ARG A 49 2.55 0.95 -11.05
CA ARG A 49 2.90 2.17 -11.76
C ARG A 49 1.75 2.65 -12.68
N GLY A 50 1.16 1.74 -13.44
CA GLY A 50 0.07 2.06 -14.36
C GLY A 50 -1.19 2.50 -13.62
N LEU A 51 -1.53 1.78 -12.53
CA LEU A 51 -2.69 2.09 -11.70
C LEU A 51 -2.56 3.44 -11.02
N MET A 52 -1.41 3.73 -10.40
CA MET A 52 -1.14 5.03 -9.81
C MET A 52 -1.24 6.14 -10.86
N ALA A 53 -0.60 5.98 -12.03
CA ALA A 53 -0.63 6.96 -13.11
C ALA A 53 -2.07 7.24 -13.64
N SER A 54 -2.97 6.26 -13.54
CA SER A 54 -4.37 6.39 -13.94
C SER A 54 -5.25 7.12 -12.89
N SER A 55 -4.76 7.28 -11.66
CA SER A 55 -5.54 7.87 -10.57
C SER A 55 -6.01 9.29 -10.92
N PRO A 56 -7.28 9.66 -10.64
CA PRO A 56 -7.73 11.05 -10.79
C PRO A 56 -7.12 11.97 -9.73
N VAL A 57 -6.56 11.41 -8.65
CA VAL A 57 -6.00 12.15 -7.53
C VAL A 57 -4.52 12.45 -7.80
N MET A 58 -4.18 13.73 -7.89
CA MET A 58 -2.87 14.20 -8.35
C MET A 58 -1.71 13.65 -7.51
N TYR A 59 -1.82 13.70 -6.18
CA TYR A 59 -0.74 13.21 -5.30
C TYR A 59 -0.48 11.70 -5.44
N VAL A 60 -1.54 10.90 -5.66
CA VAL A 60 -1.40 9.46 -5.94
C VAL A 60 -0.79 9.24 -7.32
N LYS A 61 -1.20 10.04 -8.32
CA LYS A 61 -0.72 9.95 -9.70
C LYS A 61 0.78 10.20 -9.82
N THR A 62 1.31 11.14 -9.04
CA THR A 62 2.72 11.55 -9.10
C THR A 62 3.59 10.87 -8.04
N ALA A 63 3.00 10.09 -7.13
CA ALA A 63 3.74 9.37 -6.12
C ALA A 63 4.70 8.33 -6.73
N THR A 64 5.83 8.14 -6.07
CA THR A 64 6.90 7.25 -6.56
C THR A 64 6.85 5.93 -5.79
N LEU A 65 6.80 4.80 -6.49
CA LEU A 65 6.87 3.48 -5.87
C LEU A 65 8.21 3.30 -5.13
N LYS A 66 8.15 2.77 -3.91
CA LYS A 66 9.30 2.55 -3.04
C LYS A 66 9.23 1.17 -2.38
N GLY A 67 10.40 0.59 -2.15
CA GLY A 67 10.56 -0.68 -1.45
C GLY A 67 11.03 -1.83 -2.35
N THR A 68 11.37 -2.94 -1.70
CA THR A 68 12.01 -4.09 -2.34
C THR A 68 11.10 -4.80 -3.36
N ALA A 69 9.77 -4.64 -3.28
CA ALA A 69 8.83 -5.15 -4.27
C ALA A 69 9.06 -4.56 -5.69
N PHE A 70 9.63 -3.35 -5.78
CA PHE A 70 9.76 -2.58 -7.03
C PHE A 70 11.21 -2.43 -7.54
N SER A 71 12.15 -3.21 -6.99
CA SER A 71 13.62 -3.08 -7.17
C SER A 71 14.19 -3.06 -8.60
N ASN A 72 13.37 -3.27 -9.63
CA ASN A 72 13.76 -3.15 -11.04
C ASN A 72 13.64 -1.72 -11.61
N GLU A 73 13.09 -0.77 -10.87
CA GLU A 73 12.97 0.64 -11.31
C GLU A 73 14.29 1.42 -11.10
N ARG A 74 14.59 2.35 -12.04
CA ARG A 74 15.89 3.04 -12.19
C ARG A 74 16.33 3.72 -10.89
N LYS A 75 17.61 3.54 -10.57
CA LYS A 75 18.28 3.91 -9.31
C LYS A 75 18.64 5.40 -9.28
N THR A 76 18.37 6.07 -8.17
CA THR A 76 19.06 7.31 -7.78
C THR A 76 19.79 7.06 -6.46
N GLU A 77 20.99 7.63 -6.31
CA GLU A 77 21.94 7.36 -5.21
C GLU A 77 21.38 7.75 -3.82
N ASP A 78 20.39 8.67 -3.79
CA ASP A 78 19.70 9.12 -2.57
C ASP A 78 18.72 8.08 -1.97
N GLU A 79 18.44 6.97 -2.66
CA GLU A 79 17.44 5.97 -2.24
C GLU A 79 18.00 4.78 -1.46
N GLN A 80 19.32 4.74 -1.24
CA GLN A 80 20.02 3.54 -0.81
C GLN A 80 19.89 3.24 0.70
N SER A 81 19.64 4.26 1.53
CA SER A 81 19.50 4.13 3.00
C SER A 81 18.06 3.86 3.48
N VAL A 82 17.06 3.98 2.60
CA VAL A 82 15.63 3.86 2.95
C VAL A 82 15.06 2.47 2.57
N ARG A 83 15.80 1.68 1.79
CA ARG A 83 15.25 0.51 1.07
C ARG A 83 15.28 -0.82 1.81
N GLU A 84 16.15 -1.03 2.80
CA GLU A 84 16.33 -2.40 3.33
C GLU A 84 15.10 -2.91 4.08
N ASP A 85 14.29 -2.01 4.62
CA ASP A 85 13.17 -2.40 5.48
C ASP A 85 11.77 -2.09 4.93
N CYS A 86 11.59 -1.25 3.89
CA CYS A 86 10.27 -1.07 3.23
C CYS A 86 10.11 -2.08 2.10
N ILE A 87 8.97 -2.79 2.07
CA ILE A 87 8.69 -3.78 1.05
C ILE A 87 7.78 -3.21 -0.05
N CYS A 88 6.65 -2.59 0.32
CA CYS A 88 5.70 -2.06 -0.65
C CYS A 88 5.07 -0.74 -0.16
N CYS A 89 5.68 0.37 -0.55
CA CYS A 89 5.28 1.73 -0.18
C CYS A 89 5.19 2.62 -1.44
N ALA A 90 4.62 3.82 -1.31
CA ALA A 90 4.81 4.89 -2.26
C ALA A 90 5.17 6.19 -1.54
N PHE A 91 6.15 6.91 -2.07
CA PHE A 91 6.52 8.25 -1.61
C PHE A 91 5.51 9.26 -2.19
N THR A 92 4.72 9.86 -1.30
CA THR A 92 3.65 10.80 -1.66
C THR A 92 3.99 12.24 -1.36
N ASP A 93 5.14 12.50 -0.70
CA ASP A 93 5.53 13.82 -0.18
C ASP A 93 4.46 14.41 0.77
N PHE A 94 3.61 13.54 1.33
CA PHE A 94 2.57 13.90 2.28
C PHE A 94 3.09 13.64 3.70
N TRP A 95 3.52 14.72 4.35
CA TRP A 95 4.16 14.67 5.66
C TRP A 95 3.12 14.66 6.77
N VAL A 96 2.79 13.46 7.25
CA VAL A 96 1.93 13.24 8.43
C VAL A 96 2.81 12.84 9.62
N ASP A 97 2.39 13.19 10.83
CA ASP A 97 3.02 12.65 12.04
C ASP A 97 2.83 11.13 12.07
N HIS A 98 3.92 10.39 11.88
CA HIS A 98 3.93 8.93 11.88
C HIS A 98 3.86 8.32 13.28
N LYS A 99 3.82 9.11 14.36
CA LYS A 99 3.75 8.58 15.72
C LYS A 99 2.56 7.64 15.92
N GLU A 100 1.35 8.11 15.63
CA GLU A 100 0.12 7.29 15.79
C GLU A 100 0.12 6.07 14.85
N PRO A 101 0.43 6.20 13.54
CA PRO A 101 0.60 5.03 12.66
C PRO A 101 1.61 3.99 13.13
N LEU A 102 2.76 4.40 13.66
CA LEU A 102 3.81 3.49 14.14
C LEU A 102 3.42 2.82 15.46
N GLU A 103 2.73 3.53 16.36
CA GLU A 103 2.15 2.93 17.58
C GLU A 103 1.08 1.89 17.24
N ALA A 104 0.23 2.19 16.24
CA ALA A 104 -0.75 1.24 15.73
C ALA A 104 -0.07 0.02 15.10
N LEU A 105 1.01 0.21 14.32
CA LEU A 105 1.77 -0.88 13.71
C LEU A 105 2.35 -1.81 14.77
N ARG A 106 2.99 -1.24 15.79
CA ARG A 106 3.54 -2.00 16.92
C ARG A 106 2.45 -2.82 17.62
N SER A 107 1.28 -2.23 17.85
CA SER A 107 0.15 -2.93 18.49
C SER A 107 -0.32 -4.13 17.65
N VAL A 108 -0.35 -3.99 16.32
CA VAL A 108 -0.69 -5.09 15.39
C VAL A 108 0.33 -6.22 15.48
N GLU A 109 1.61 -5.89 15.52
CA GLU A 109 2.69 -6.88 15.65
C GLU A 109 2.69 -7.57 17.03
N GLU A 110 2.40 -6.83 18.11
CA GLU A 110 2.26 -7.36 19.48
C GLU A 110 1.12 -8.37 19.62
N GLU A 111 0.02 -8.19 18.86
CA GLU A 111 -1.09 -9.14 18.76
C GLU A 111 -0.76 -10.40 17.90
N GLY A 112 0.49 -10.53 17.45
CA GLY A 112 0.99 -11.67 16.70
C GLY A 112 0.66 -11.65 15.20
N VAL A 113 0.19 -10.52 14.68
CA VAL A 113 -0.06 -10.35 13.24
C VAL A 113 1.25 -10.02 12.54
N HIS A 114 1.67 -10.87 11.62
CA HIS A 114 2.84 -10.58 10.79
C HIS A 114 2.53 -9.44 9.80
N TRP A 115 3.36 -8.40 9.83
CA TRP A 115 3.25 -7.25 8.92
C TRP A 115 4.18 -7.39 7.71
N PRO A 116 3.66 -7.69 6.50
CA PRO A 116 4.50 -8.04 5.35
C PRO A 116 4.93 -6.81 4.53
N LEU A 117 4.40 -5.62 4.82
CA LEU A 117 4.66 -4.40 4.03
C LEU A 117 6.00 -3.73 4.41
N GLY A 118 6.65 -4.21 5.47
CA GLY A 118 7.89 -3.67 5.99
C GLY A 118 7.69 -2.41 6.83
N LYS A 119 8.77 -1.66 7.05
CA LYS A 119 8.76 -0.37 7.74
C LYS A 119 8.14 0.71 6.87
N LEU A 120 7.67 1.77 7.52
CA LEU A 120 7.15 2.99 6.89
C LEU A 120 8.19 4.11 6.93
N PRO A 121 8.88 4.41 5.81
CA PRO A 121 9.77 5.58 5.76
C PRO A 121 9.00 6.89 5.88
N GLU A 122 9.69 7.96 6.27
CA GLU A 122 9.11 9.30 6.24
C GLU A 122 8.69 9.70 4.82
N GLY A 123 7.56 10.43 4.73
CA GLY A 123 6.96 10.85 3.45
C GLY A 123 6.42 9.71 2.59
N CYS A 124 6.46 8.47 3.06
CA CYS A 124 5.88 7.31 2.40
C CYS A 124 4.55 6.90 3.05
N GLU A 125 3.73 6.24 2.24
CA GLU A 125 2.52 5.53 2.67
C GLU A 125 2.59 4.08 2.22
N PHE A 126 1.99 3.16 2.96
CA PHE A 126 1.89 1.77 2.54
C PHE A 126 0.98 1.65 1.33
N LEU A 127 1.39 0.84 0.36
CA LEU A 127 0.62 0.60 -0.85
C LEU A 127 0.08 -0.82 -0.85
N VAL A 128 -1.25 -0.94 -1.00
CA VAL A 128 -1.92 -2.23 -1.20
C VAL A 128 -2.78 -2.12 -2.46
N LEU A 129 -2.52 -3.02 -3.41
CA LEU A 129 -3.24 -3.14 -4.67
C LEU A 129 -3.67 -4.59 -4.88
N PHE A 130 -4.87 -4.81 -5.40
CA PHE A 130 -5.38 -6.14 -5.69
C PHE A 130 -6.51 -6.10 -6.72
N GLU A 131 -6.65 -7.20 -7.44
CA GLU A 131 -7.81 -7.44 -8.30
C GLU A 131 -9.05 -7.80 -7.47
N GLY A 132 -10.19 -7.24 -7.85
CA GLY A 132 -11.49 -7.59 -7.33
C GLY A 132 -11.96 -8.93 -7.87
N PHE A 133 -12.60 -9.74 -7.04
CA PHE A 133 -13.20 -10.98 -7.52
C PHE A 133 -14.42 -10.68 -8.42
N ALA A 134 -14.49 -11.31 -9.59
CA ALA A 134 -15.75 -11.54 -10.28
C ALA A 134 -16.59 -12.47 -9.40
N THR A 135 -17.76 -12.01 -8.96
CA THR A 135 -18.76 -12.85 -8.28
C THR A 135 -19.76 -13.36 -9.28
#